data_AF-A0A957KCJ0-F1
#
_entry.id   AF-A0A957KCJ0-F1
#
_cell.length_a   1.000
_cell.length_b   1.000
_cell.length_c   1.000
_cell.angle_alpha   90.00
_cell.angle_beta   90.00
_cell.angle_gamma   90.00
#
_symmetry.space_group_name_H-M   'P 1'
#
loop_
_entity.id
_entity.type
_entity.pdbx_description
1 polymer ?
#
loop_
_entity_poly.entity_id
_entity_poly.type
_entity_poly.pdbx_seq_one_letter_code
_entity_poly.pdbx_strand_id
1 'polypeptide(L)'
;IPVTQNVDAVVHQSPEAIRDALVRQLYLPVRWTQCVQAMAGNGATHFVECGPGKVLSGLMRRIDKSLNAQPLGSLSDFETAREQWSAA
;
A
#
# COMPACT_ATOMS: atom_id res chain seq x y z
N ILE A 1 -8.57 -7.84 -8.04
CA ILE A 1 -8.02 -6.55 -7.54
C ILE A 1 -6.54 -6.52 -7.90
N PRO A 2 -6.04 -5.48 -8.58
CA PRO A 2 -4.62 -5.31 -8.88
C PRO A 2 -3.74 -5.27 -7.63
N VAL A 3 -2.51 -5.79 -7.71
CA VAL A 3 -1.51 -5.74 -6.62
C VAL A 3 -0.19 -5.22 -7.17
N THR A 4 0.28 -4.09 -6.64
CA THR A 4 1.62 -3.56 -6.92
C THR A 4 2.65 -4.36 -6.14
N GLN A 5 3.58 -5.02 -6.83
CA GLN A 5 4.53 -5.95 -6.20
C GLN A 5 5.86 -5.30 -5.86
N ASN A 6 6.45 -5.71 -4.73
CA ASN A 6 7.64 -5.07 -4.14
C ASN A 6 8.91 -5.18 -5.00
N VAL A 7 9.00 -6.18 -5.87
CA VAL A 7 10.23 -6.50 -6.59
C VAL A 7 10.54 -5.53 -7.74
N ASP A 8 9.50 -4.92 -8.31
CA ASP A 8 9.61 -4.01 -9.46
C ASP A 8 8.61 -2.84 -9.43
N ALA A 9 7.74 -2.77 -8.41
CA ALA A 9 6.69 -1.77 -8.26
C ALA A 9 5.65 -1.77 -9.40
N VAL A 10 5.38 -2.95 -9.98
CA VAL A 10 4.43 -3.13 -11.09
C VAL A 10 3.27 -4.05 -10.69
N VAL A 11 2.14 -3.89 -11.39
CA VAL A 11 1.00 -4.83 -11.33
C VAL A 11 1.17 -5.92 -12.37
N HIS A 12 1.16 -7.17 -11.93
CA HIS A 12 1.17 -8.34 -12.82
C HIS A 12 -0.24 -8.91 -13.00
N GLN A 13 -0.60 -9.29 -14.23
CA GLN A 13 -1.96 -9.70 -14.60
C GLN A 13 -2.16 -11.23 -14.67
N SER A 14 -1.09 -12.01 -14.90
CA SER A 14 -1.19 -13.48 -14.95
C SER A 14 -0.75 -14.14 -13.64
N PRO A 15 -1.36 -15.27 -13.26
CA PRO A 15 -0.95 -16.02 -12.09
C PRO A 15 0.53 -16.44 -12.12
N GLU A 16 1.06 -16.75 -13.30
CA GLU A 16 2.46 -17.14 -13.49
C GLU A 16 3.41 -15.99 -13.18
N ALA A 17 3.11 -14.79 -13.69
CA ALA A 17 3.91 -13.61 -13.44
C ALA A 17 3.82 -13.14 -11.98
N ILE A 18 2.65 -13.33 -11.34
CA ILE A 18 2.50 -13.05 -9.91
C ILE A 18 3.38 -13.98 -9.08
N ARG A 19 3.36 -15.30 -9.35
CA ARG A 19 4.21 -16.27 -8.64
C ARG A 19 5.70 -15.99 -8.82
N ASP A 20 6.12 -15.67 -10.04
CA ASP A 20 7.51 -15.29 -10.32
C ASP A 20 7.94 -14.04 -9.52
N ALA A 21 7.13 -12.99 -9.52
CA ALA A 21 7.43 -11.77 -8.77
C ALA A 21 7.51 -12.02 -7.24
N LEU A 22 6.62 -12.86 -6.69
CA LEU A 22 6.69 -13.29 -5.30
C LEU A 22 7.99 -14.05 -4.99
N VAL A 23 8.42 -14.97 -5.86
CA VAL A 23 9.70 -15.68 -5.70
C VAL A 23 10.87 -14.72 -5.73
N ARG A 24 10.91 -13.80 -6.70
CA ARG A 24 11.97 -12.79 -6.80
C ARG A 24 12.01 -11.87 -5.58
N GLN A 25 10.86 -11.53 -4.99
CA GLN A 25 10.77 -10.70 -3.78
C GLN A 25 11.52 -11.31 -2.57
N LEU A 26 11.70 -12.63 -2.49
CA LEU A 26 12.42 -13.24 -1.36
C LEU A 26 13.91 -12.87 -1.31
N TYR A 27 14.52 -12.57 -2.46
CA TYR A 27 15.97 -12.33 -2.55
C TYR A 27 16.35 -11.00 -3.20
N LEU A 28 15.38 -10.25 -3.73
CA LEU A 28 15.55 -8.89 -4.23
C LEU A 28 15.02 -7.86 -3.21
N PRO A 29 15.56 -6.63 -3.21
CA PRO A 29 15.17 -5.61 -2.24
C PRO A 29 13.69 -5.21 -2.39
N VAL A 30 13.06 -4.92 -1.26
CA VAL A 30 11.69 -4.38 -1.20
C VAL A 30 11.69 -2.92 -1.68
N ARG A 31 11.08 -2.66 -2.84
CA ARG A 31 10.99 -1.31 -3.42
C ARG A 31 9.76 -0.55 -2.94
N TRP A 32 9.60 -0.43 -1.63
CA TRP A 32 8.41 0.18 -1.01
C TRP A 32 8.15 1.62 -1.46
N THR A 33 9.18 2.47 -1.49
CA THR A 33 9.06 3.86 -1.99
C THR A 33 8.49 3.91 -3.40
N GLN A 34 8.97 3.03 -4.29
CA GLN A 34 8.50 2.97 -5.67
C GLN A 34 7.07 2.43 -5.75
N CYS A 35 6.69 1.47 -4.90
CA CYS A 35 5.31 0.98 -4.84
C CYS A 35 4.33 2.09 -4.45
N VAL A 36 4.67 2.90 -3.44
CA VAL A 36 3.86 4.05 -3.03
C VAL A 36 3.76 5.08 -4.16
N GLN A 37 4.87 5.43 -4.79
CA GLN A 37 4.91 6.34 -5.94
C GLN A 37 4.10 5.82 -7.14
N ALA A 38 4.16 4.51 -7.42
CA ALA A 38 3.40 3.89 -8.50
C ALA A 38 1.89 3.94 -8.20
N MET A 39 1.47 3.64 -6.97
CA MET A 39 0.06 3.75 -6.59
C MET A 39 -0.43 5.20 -6.68
N ALA A 40 0.34 6.16 -6.16
CA ALA A 40 0.02 7.58 -6.23
C ALA A 40 -0.04 8.10 -7.68
N GLY A 41 0.91 7.69 -8.53
CA GLY A 41 0.93 8.01 -9.96
C GLY A 41 -0.24 7.42 -10.75
N ASN A 42 -0.88 6.37 -10.24
CA ASN A 42 -2.13 5.82 -10.76
C ASN A 42 -3.39 6.47 -10.15
N GLY A 43 -3.24 7.58 -9.42
CA GLY A 43 -4.34 8.39 -8.89
C GLY A 43 -4.78 8.05 -7.46
N ALA A 44 -4.10 7.13 -6.76
CA ALA A 44 -4.42 6.84 -5.36
C ALA A 44 -3.99 8.01 -4.46
N THR A 45 -4.95 8.64 -3.80
CA THR A 45 -4.73 9.75 -2.85
C THR A 45 -4.98 9.34 -1.40
N HIS A 46 -5.73 8.26 -1.19
CA HIS A 46 -6.16 7.75 0.10
C HIS A 46 -5.70 6.29 0.27
N PHE A 47 -5.10 5.99 1.41
CA PHE A 47 -4.50 4.71 1.74
C PHE A 47 -4.91 4.27 3.13
N VAL A 48 -5.05 2.95 3.28
CA VAL A 48 -5.40 2.32 4.55
C VAL A 48 -4.39 1.20 4.83
N GLU A 49 -3.70 1.29 5.97
CA GLU A 49 -2.83 0.23 6.46
C GLU A 49 -3.68 -0.83 7.18
N CYS A 50 -4.02 -1.86 6.41
CA CYS A 50 -4.81 -3.00 6.89
C CYS A 50 -3.93 -3.98 7.68
N GLY A 51 -3.79 -3.73 8.98
CA GLY A 51 -3.02 -4.56 9.88
C GLY A 51 -2.69 -3.84 11.19
N PRO A 52 -2.01 -4.50 12.14
CA PRO A 52 -1.62 -3.89 13.39
C PRO A 52 -0.57 -2.79 13.19
N GLY A 53 -0.60 -1.76 14.05
CA GLY A 53 0.38 -0.69 14.04
C GLY A 53 0.08 0.41 13.03
N LYS A 54 1.11 1.20 12.70
CA LYS A 54 1.02 2.40 11.84
C LYS A 54 2.31 2.66 11.05
N VAL A 55 3.08 1.61 10.79
CA VAL A 55 4.42 1.73 10.22
C VAL A 55 4.32 2.14 8.76
N LEU A 56 3.51 1.44 7.97
CA LEU A 56 3.35 1.74 6.54
C LEU A 56 2.74 3.12 6.33
N SER A 57 1.75 3.51 7.13
CA SER A 57 1.16 4.84 7.14
C SER A 57 2.21 5.92 7.44
N GLY A 58 3.12 5.65 8.39
CA GLY A 58 4.24 6.53 8.70
C GLY A 58 5.25 6.63 7.58
N LEU A 59 5.60 5.52 6.93
CA LEU A 59 6.51 5.50 5.78
C LEU A 59 5.91 6.22 4.57
N MET A 60 4.63 6.01 4.26
CA MET A 60 3.92 6.67 3.17
C MET A 60 3.98 8.19 3.31
N ARG A 61 3.69 8.74 4.49
CA ARG A 61 3.80 10.19 4.76
C ARG A 61 5.23 10.75 4.62
N ARG A 62 6.26 9.92 4.80
CA ARG A 62 7.66 10.32 4.57
C ARG A 62 8.02 10.29 3.08
N ILE A 63 7.43 9.37 2.32
CA ILE A 63 7.63 9.25 0.87
C ILE A 63 6.92 10.39 0.15
N ASP A 64 5.66 10.65 0.52
CA ASP A 64 4.84 11.71 -0.06
C ASP A 64 3.86 12.25 1.00
N LYS A 65 4.00 13.54 1.31
CA LYS A 65 3.20 14.23 2.34
C LYS A 65 1.78 14.57 1.87
N SER A 66 1.51 14.50 0.57
CA SER A 66 0.18 14.77 0.01
C SER A 66 -0.79 13.61 0.18
N LEU A 67 -0.28 12.40 0.46
CA LEU A 67 -1.10 11.19 0.60
C LEU A 67 -1.77 11.12 1.97
N ASN A 68 -3.06 10.80 1.97
CA ASN A 68 -3.80 10.49 3.19
C ASN A 68 -3.65 9.00 3.52
N ALA A 69 -2.86 8.65 4.53
CA ALA A 69 -2.61 7.26 4.93
C ALA A 69 -3.01 6.99 6.39
N GLN A 70 -3.93 6.04 6.61
CA GLN A 70 -4.54 5.78 7.91
C GLN A 70 -4.37 4.31 8.34
N PRO A 71 -4.01 4.03 9.61
CA PRO A 71 -3.98 2.67 10.12
C PRO A 71 -5.38 2.12 10.41
N LEU A 72 -5.52 0.79 10.46
CA LEU A 72 -6.69 0.08 11.02
C LEU A 72 -6.32 -0.82 12.21
N GLY A 73 -5.16 -0.58 12.83
CA GLY A 73 -4.59 -1.50 13.82
C GLY A 73 -5.33 -1.61 15.15
N SER A 74 -6.33 -0.75 15.39
CA SER A 74 -7.19 -0.77 16.57
C SER A 74 -8.66 -0.56 16.20
N LEU A 75 -9.58 -0.89 17.10
CA LEU A 75 -11.03 -0.67 16.88
C LEU A 75 -11.34 0.82 16.66
N SER A 76 -10.73 1.71 17.44
CA SER A 76 -10.90 3.15 17.30
C SER A 76 -10.38 3.67 15.96
N ASP A 77 -9.25 3.15 15.47
CA ASP A 77 -8.72 3.53 14.15
C ASP A 77 -9.67 3.06 13.04
N PHE A 78 -10.18 1.83 13.15
CA PHE A 78 -11.14 1.28 12.20
C PHE A 78 -12.45 2.07 12.16
N GLU A 79 -13.03 2.41 13.31
CA GLU A 79 -14.25 3.21 13.39
C GLU A 79 -14.06 4.60 12.77
N THR A 80 -12.92 5.24 13.09
CA THR A 80 -12.55 6.54 12.50
C THR A 80 -12.42 6.47 10.98
N ALA A 81 -11.70 5.46 10.45
CA ALA A 81 -11.52 5.28 9.01
C ALA A 81 -12.85 4.97 8.33
N ARG A 82 -13.70 4.13 8.95
CA ARG A 82 -15.03 3.78 8.44
C ARG A 82 -15.93 5.01 8.31
N GLU A 83 -15.99 5.86 9.34
CA GLU A 83 -16.79 7.08 9.30
C GLU A 83 -16.33 8.06 8.23
N GLN A 84 -15.02 8.23 8.07
CA GLN A 84 -14.46 9.13 7.07
C GLN A 84 -14.69 8.64 5.64
N TRP A 85 -14.62 7.33 5.41
CA TRP A 85 -14.72 6.74 4.08
C TRP A 85 -16.16 6.36 3.69
N SER A 86 -17.08 6.24 4.64
CA SER A 86 -18.51 6.06 4.33
C SER A 86 -19.22 7.36 3.96
N ALA A 87 -18.60 8.51 4.22
CA ALA A 87 -19.12 9.84 3.91
C ALA A 87 -18.62 10.41 2.56
N ALA A 88 -17.75 9.68 1.86
CA ALA A 88 -17.18 10.03 0.56
C ALA A 88 -17.81 9.21 -0.56
#